data_AF-A0A935HWY8-F1
#
_entry.id   AF-A0A935HWY8-F1
#
_cell.length_a   1.000
_cell.length_b   1.000
_cell.length_c   1.000
_cell.angle_alpha   90.00
_cell.angle_beta   90.00
_cell.angle_gamma   90.00
#
_symmetry.space_group_name_H-M   'P 1'
#
loop_
_entity.id
_entity.type
_entity.pdbx_description
1 polymer ?
#
loop_
_entity_poly.entity_id
_entity_poly.type
_entity_poly.pdbx_seq_one_letter_code
_entity_poly.pdbx_strand_id
1 'polypeptide(L)'
;MALHKTSVPGLYSTGVDDNYNLLAGSETDPHYSLILSSDNLFPGPEAKVVIADIYPMNVWIQNSEHSKWISPRSDAGFSNNPGVYVYRISFDLSKFKSNTAEVTGLWSTDDNGMNILINGKKTGNFTPFSAFYGMYPFVISDGFKDGINTIDFVVHNVVSSSGLRVEISGEADPKEYVVN
;
A
#
# COMPACT_ATOMS: atom_id res chain seq x y z
N MET A 1 -19.22 5.13 28.58
CA MET A 1 -18.15 5.94 27.95
C MET A 1 -17.85 5.28 26.62
N ALA A 2 -18.06 5.96 25.50
CA ALA A 2 -17.62 5.41 24.21
C ALA A 2 -16.09 5.38 24.24
N LEU A 3 -15.48 4.21 24.08
CA LEU A 3 -14.04 4.12 23.85
C LEU A 3 -13.75 4.91 22.57
N HIS A 4 -12.78 5.82 22.64
CA HIS A 4 -12.29 6.52 21.46
C HIS A 4 -11.57 5.50 20.58
N LYS A 5 -11.79 5.54 19.26
CA LYS A 5 -11.08 4.70 18.31
C LYS A 5 -9.57 4.84 18.54
N THR A 6 -8.85 3.74 18.48
CA THR A 6 -7.40 3.68 18.72
C THR A 6 -6.70 3.23 17.44
N SER A 7 -5.46 3.69 17.23
CA SER A 7 -4.65 3.30 16.07
C SER A 7 -4.49 1.79 15.98
N VAL A 8 -4.70 1.25 14.77
CA VAL A 8 -4.50 -0.16 14.43
C VAL A 8 -3.05 -0.37 14.01
N PRO A 9 -2.26 -1.20 14.73
CA PRO A 9 -0.88 -1.48 14.37
C PRO A 9 -0.79 -2.34 13.10
N GLY A 10 0.38 -2.35 12.46
CA GLY A 10 0.63 -3.16 11.25
C GLY A 10 0.27 -2.48 9.94
N LEU A 11 -0.22 -1.23 9.98
CA LEU A 11 -0.46 -0.39 8.80
C LEU A 11 0.72 0.55 8.61
N TYR A 12 1.62 0.18 7.71
CA TYR A 12 2.82 0.95 7.38
C TYR A 12 2.70 1.56 5.99
N SER A 13 3.16 2.80 5.85
CA SER A 13 3.35 3.44 4.54
C SER A 13 4.41 2.69 3.72
N THR A 14 4.41 2.84 2.40
CA THR A 14 5.41 2.18 1.55
C THR A 14 6.80 2.77 1.77
N GLY A 15 7.83 1.92 1.70
CA GLY A 15 9.24 2.29 1.75
C GLY A 15 9.75 2.72 3.11
N VAL A 16 9.19 2.15 4.20
CA VAL A 16 9.62 2.40 5.58
C VAL A 16 9.98 1.11 6.30
N ASP A 17 10.84 1.21 7.32
CA ASP A 17 11.16 0.11 8.24
C ASP A 17 10.11 -0.02 9.38
N ASP A 18 10.33 -0.96 10.30
CA ASP A 18 9.46 -1.19 11.47
C ASP A 18 9.38 0.00 12.43
N ASN A 19 10.33 0.93 12.34
CA ASN A 19 10.43 2.14 13.16
C ASN A 19 9.92 3.39 12.39
N TYR A 20 9.28 3.22 11.23
CA TYR A 20 8.81 4.29 10.36
C TYR A 20 9.92 5.16 9.74
N ASN A 21 11.17 4.70 9.74
CA ASN A 21 12.24 5.39 9.01
C ASN A 21 12.18 5.04 7.52
N LEU A 22 12.49 6.01 6.67
CA LEU A 22 12.56 5.78 5.22
C LEU A 22 13.71 4.83 4.86
N LEU A 23 13.41 3.79 4.08
CA LEU A 23 14.37 2.84 3.53
C LEU A 23 15.23 3.47 2.43
N ALA A 24 16.44 2.97 2.23
CA ALA A 24 17.30 3.35 1.11
C ALA A 24 16.77 2.80 -0.23
N GLY A 25 17.23 3.40 -1.34
CA GLY A 25 16.88 2.89 -2.67
C GLY A 25 17.43 1.47 -2.88
N SER A 26 16.65 0.63 -3.56
CA SER A 26 16.91 -0.82 -3.76
C SER A 26 16.67 -1.73 -2.57
N GLU A 27 16.35 -1.21 -1.39
CA GLU A 27 15.89 -2.06 -0.29
C GLU A 27 14.53 -2.66 -0.61
N THR A 28 14.28 -3.85 -0.05
CA THR A 28 12.97 -4.49 -0.11
C THR A 28 12.08 -3.88 0.97
N ASP A 29 10.87 -3.48 0.61
CA ASP A 29 9.86 -3.07 1.56
C ASP A 29 9.43 -4.29 2.42
N PRO A 30 9.56 -4.24 3.75
CA PRO A 30 9.23 -5.38 4.61
C PRO A 30 7.72 -5.57 4.84
N HIS A 31 6.90 -4.59 4.48
CA HIS A 31 5.46 -4.52 4.80
C HIS A 31 4.57 -4.87 3.61
N TYR A 32 5.03 -4.61 2.39
CA TYR A 32 4.29 -4.85 1.15
C TYR A 32 4.88 -6.03 0.36
N SER A 33 4.03 -7.00 0.02
CA SER A 33 4.39 -8.09 -0.90
C SER A 33 3.77 -7.87 -2.28
N LEU A 34 4.56 -8.01 -3.35
CA LEU A 34 4.07 -8.09 -4.72
C LEU A 34 3.50 -9.49 -4.98
N ILE A 35 2.18 -9.66 -4.84
CA ILE A 35 1.52 -10.98 -4.94
C ILE A 35 1.07 -11.34 -6.35
N LEU A 36 1.08 -10.36 -7.27
CA LEU A 36 0.86 -10.54 -8.68
C LEU A 36 1.76 -9.57 -9.44
N SER A 37 2.45 -10.07 -10.45
CA SER A 37 3.26 -9.28 -11.38
C SER A 37 2.98 -9.77 -12.79
N SER A 38 2.76 -8.83 -13.71
CA SER A 38 2.68 -9.15 -15.14
C SER A 38 4.05 -9.24 -15.80
N ASP A 39 5.12 -8.94 -15.06
CA ASP A 39 6.50 -9.08 -15.49
C ASP A 39 7.11 -10.36 -14.91
N ASN A 40 7.31 -11.36 -15.78
CA ASN A 40 7.83 -12.66 -15.39
C ASN A 40 9.29 -12.61 -14.89
N LEU A 41 10.04 -11.53 -15.17
CA LEU A 41 11.39 -11.36 -14.63
C LEU A 41 11.37 -10.85 -13.18
N PHE A 42 10.27 -10.22 -12.77
CA PHE A 42 10.08 -9.68 -11.43
C PHE A 42 8.76 -10.21 -10.84
N PRO A 43 8.65 -11.52 -10.56
CA PRO A 43 7.39 -12.15 -10.17
C PRO A 43 6.92 -11.80 -8.75
N GLY A 44 7.72 -11.09 -7.96
CA GLY A 44 7.53 -10.93 -6.51
C GLY A 44 8.16 -12.09 -5.72
N PRO A 45 7.95 -12.16 -4.38
CA PRO A 45 7.08 -11.31 -3.58
C PRO A 45 7.69 -9.97 -3.20
N GLU A 46 8.97 -9.75 -3.51
CA GLU A 46 9.66 -8.52 -3.13
C GLU A 46 9.08 -7.31 -3.88
N ALA A 47 8.76 -6.26 -3.13
CA ALA A 47 8.55 -4.92 -3.66
C ALA A 47 9.77 -4.07 -3.29
N LYS A 48 10.41 -3.47 -4.28
CA LYS A 48 11.67 -2.73 -4.13
C LYS A 48 11.41 -1.24 -4.03
N VAL A 49 12.05 -0.57 -3.08
CA VAL A 49 12.12 0.89 -3.02
C VAL A 49 12.85 1.40 -4.25
N VAL A 50 12.22 2.32 -4.97
CA VAL A 50 12.79 2.90 -6.20
C VAL A 50 13.94 3.83 -5.84
N ILE A 51 15.02 3.76 -6.62
CA ILE A 51 16.19 4.63 -6.45
C ILE A 51 15.78 6.09 -6.73
N ALA A 52 16.05 6.98 -5.77
CA ALA A 52 15.49 8.34 -5.77
C ALA A 52 15.94 9.25 -6.94
N ASP A 53 17.14 9.00 -7.51
CA ASP A 53 17.80 9.90 -8.47
C ASP A 53 17.83 9.36 -9.91
N ILE A 54 16.94 8.43 -10.23
CA ILE A 54 16.81 7.86 -11.59
C ILE A 54 15.41 8.07 -12.14
N TYR A 55 15.26 8.00 -13.46
CA TYR A 55 13.94 7.90 -14.08
C TYR A 55 13.21 6.65 -13.51
N PRO A 56 11.91 6.73 -13.14
CA PRO A 56 10.97 7.85 -13.34
C PRO A 56 10.80 8.82 -12.17
N MET A 57 11.68 8.83 -11.15
CA MET A 57 11.52 9.69 -9.96
C MET A 57 11.52 11.20 -10.26
N ASN A 58 12.01 11.61 -11.43
CA ASN A 58 11.92 12.99 -11.93
C ASN A 58 10.52 13.36 -12.49
N VAL A 59 9.64 12.37 -12.69
CA VAL A 59 8.27 12.54 -13.20
C VAL A 59 7.24 12.19 -12.13
N TRP A 60 7.49 11.13 -11.37
CA TRP A 60 6.65 10.74 -10.26
C TRP A 60 6.58 11.81 -9.17
N ILE A 61 5.43 11.89 -8.49
CA ILE A 61 5.24 12.73 -7.32
C ILE A 61 6.33 12.37 -6.30
N GLN A 62 7.01 13.39 -5.81
CA GLN A 62 8.18 13.23 -4.95
C GLN A 62 7.84 12.38 -3.72
N ASN A 63 8.80 11.54 -3.31
CA ASN A 63 8.77 10.90 -2.00
C ASN A 63 8.61 11.94 -0.88
N SER A 64 7.98 11.57 0.22
CA SER A 64 7.83 12.42 1.40
C SER A 64 8.70 11.90 2.54
N GLU A 65 8.66 12.60 3.68
CA GLU A 65 9.20 12.09 4.93
C GLU A 65 8.44 10.88 5.49
N HIS A 66 7.29 10.51 4.90
CA HIS A 66 6.41 9.44 5.38
C HIS A 66 6.35 8.22 4.47
N SER A 67 6.73 8.32 3.20
CA SER A 67 6.62 7.22 2.23
C SER A 67 7.53 7.37 1.02
N LYS A 68 7.96 6.23 0.47
CA LYS A 68 8.65 6.14 -0.82
C LYS A 68 7.91 5.25 -1.80
N TRP A 69 8.15 5.47 -3.09
CA TRP A 69 7.73 4.57 -4.15
C TRP A 69 8.36 3.19 -4.02
N ILE A 70 7.53 2.16 -4.16
CA ILE A 70 7.91 0.76 -4.33
C ILE A 70 7.45 0.26 -5.70
N SER A 71 8.14 -0.75 -6.23
CA SER A 71 7.86 -1.32 -7.55
C SER A 71 8.41 -2.75 -7.64
N PRO A 72 8.19 -3.49 -8.75
CA PRO A 72 8.77 -4.83 -8.90
C PRO A 72 10.31 -4.84 -8.96
N ARG A 73 10.93 -3.70 -9.28
CA ARG A 73 12.39 -3.55 -9.47
C ARG A 73 12.85 -2.16 -9.06
N SER A 74 14.00 -2.04 -8.39
CA SER A 74 14.43 -0.73 -7.87
C SER A 74 14.82 0.31 -8.93
N ASP A 75 15.14 -0.17 -10.13
CA ASP A 75 15.49 0.59 -11.33
C ASP A 75 14.29 0.74 -12.27
N ALA A 76 13.15 1.22 -11.74
CA ALA A 76 11.84 1.27 -12.40
C ALA A 76 11.83 1.87 -13.81
N GLY A 77 12.79 2.75 -14.14
CA GLY A 77 12.95 3.33 -15.47
C GLY A 77 13.28 2.34 -16.59
N PHE A 78 13.76 1.13 -16.25
CA PHE A 78 13.96 0.04 -17.22
C PHE A 78 12.66 -0.67 -17.64
N SER A 79 11.51 -0.12 -17.22
CA SER A 79 10.19 -0.63 -17.50
C SER A 79 9.88 -1.98 -16.86
N ASN A 80 8.59 -2.22 -16.70
CA ASN A 80 8.00 -3.52 -16.44
C ASN A 80 7.01 -3.84 -17.56
N ASN A 81 6.70 -5.11 -17.76
CA ASN A 81 5.71 -5.51 -18.78
C ASN A 81 4.34 -4.85 -18.50
N PRO A 82 3.60 -4.45 -19.54
CA PRO A 82 2.21 -4.01 -19.38
C PRO A 82 1.35 -5.08 -18.69
N GLY A 83 0.45 -4.66 -17.81
CA GLY A 83 -0.48 -5.53 -17.13
C GLY A 83 -0.78 -5.11 -15.70
N VAL A 84 -1.29 -6.06 -14.92
CA VAL A 84 -1.71 -5.84 -13.54
C VAL A 84 -0.62 -6.26 -12.56
N TYR A 85 -0.43 -5.43 -11.53
CA TYR A 85 0.45 -5.62 -10.40
C TYR A 85 -0.37 -5.47 -9.12
N VAL A 86 -0.20 -6.37 -8.16
CA VAL A 86 -0.95 -6.33 -6.90
C VAL A 86 0.01 -6.35 -5.73
N TYR A 87 -0.05 -5.30 -4.92
CA TYR A 87 0.76 -5.15 -3.71
C TYR A 87 -0.14 -5.36 -2.49
N ARG A 88 0.27 -6.24 -1.57
CA ARG A 88 -0.49 -6.61 -0.38
C ARG A 88 0.22 -6.17 0.89
N ILE A 89 -0.53 -5.54 1.79
CA ILE A 89 -0.19 -5.38 3.21
C ILE A 89 -1.16 -6.19 4.08
N SER A 90 -0.71 -6.67 5.24
CA SER A 90 -1.54 -7.39 6.21
C SER A 90 -1.45 -6.76 7.59
N PHE A 91 -2.56 -6.78 8.35
CA PHE A 91 -2.64 -6.24 9.71
C PHE A 91 -3.62 -7.04 10.55
N ASP A 92 -3.49 -6.98 11.87
CA ASP A 92 -4.27 -7.80 12.80
C ASP A 92 -5.30 -6.99 13.60
N LEU A 93 -6.57 -7.36 13.47
CA LEU A 93 -7.69 -6.81 14.24
C LEU A 93 -8.11 -7.72 15.41
N SER A 94 -7.33 -8.73 15.79
CA SER A 94 -7.67 -9.65 16.89
C SER A 94 -8.02 -8.93 18.20
N LYS A 95 -7.37 -7.79 18.47
CA LYS A 95 -7.58 -6.95 19.66
C LYS A 95 -8.61 -5.83 19.46
N PHE A 96 -9.24 -5.74 18.29
CA PHE A 96 -10.14 -4.66 17.89
C PHE A 96 -11.49 -5.19 17.42
N LYS A 97 -12.54 -4.36 17.53
CA LYS A 97 -13.87 -4.67 16.99
C LYS A 97 -13.84 -4.40 15.48
N SER A 98 -13.79 -5.46 14.67
CA SER A 98 -13.62 -5.36 13.22
C SER A 98 -14.69 -4.50 12.52
N ASN A 99 -15.93 -4.50 13.01
CA ASN A 99 -17.03 -3.69 12.49
C ASN A 99 -16.94 -2.18 12.81
N THR A 100 -15.94 -1.76 13.58
CA THR A 100 -15.65 -0.34 13.88
C THR A 100 -14.40 0.16 13.18
N ALA A 101 -13.68 -0.74 12.50
CA ALA A 101 -12.43 -0.42 11.86
C ALA A 101 -12.64 0.50 10.66
N GLU A 102 -11.73 1.46 10.53
CA GLU A 102 -11.62 2.34 9.39
C GLU A 102 -10.14 2.46 9.03
N VAL A 103 -9.84 2.34 7.74
CA VAL A 103 -8.50 2.54 7.20
C VAL A 103 -8.59 3.68 6.19
N THR A 104 -7.72 4.67 6.35
CA THR A 104 -7.67 5.84 5.47
C THR A 104 -6.23 6.07 5.01
N GLY A 105 -6.09 6.82 3.93
CA GLY A 105 -4.77 7.13 3.45
C GLY A 105 -4.76 7.88 2.14
N LEU A 106 -3.55 8.02 1.62
CA LEU A 106 -3.24 8.53 0.30
C LEU A 106 -2.52 7.45 -0.50
N TRP A 107 -2.78 7.36 -1.80
CA TRP A 107 -2.05 6.46 -2.68
C TRP A 107 -1.79 7.09 -4.05
N SER A 108 -0.70 6.65 -4.66
CA SER A 108 -0.30 6.99 -6.02
C SER A 108 0.20 5.72 -6.72
N THR A 109 0.04 5.68 -8.03
CA THR A 109 0.31 4.50 -8.86
C THR A 109 0.93 4.91 -10.19
N ASP A 110 1.64 3.98 -10.83
CA ASP A 110 2.02 4.10 -12.24
C ASP A 110 1.58 2.84 -13.01
N ASP A 111 0.63 2.91 -13.96
CA ASP A 111 -0.12 4.12 -14.40
C ASP A 111 -1.30 4.42 -13.45
N ASN A 112 -2.27 3.51 -13.38
CA ASN A 112 -3.54 3.75 -12.70
C ASN A 112 -3.90 2.67 -11.69
N GLY A 113 -4.59 3.06 -10.62
CA GLY A 113 -5.11 2.20 -9.58
C GLY A 113 -6.52 1.73 -9.96
N MET A 114 -6.67 0.41 -10.16
CA MET A 114 -7.93 -0.21 -10.57
C MET A 114 -8.87 -0.49 -9.39
N ASN A 115 -8.31 -0.79 -8.23
CA ASN A 115 -9.04 -0.92 -6.97
C ASN A 115 -8.09 -0.94 -5.78
N ILE A 116 -8.65 -0.68 -4.60
CA ILE A 116 -8.14 -1.21 -3.34
C ILE A 116 -9.10 -2.31 -2.88
N LEU A 117 -8.57 -3.46 -2.46
CA LEU A 117 -9.39 -4.57 -1.98
C LEU A 117 -9.10 -4.82 -0.51
N ILE A 118 -10.15 -4.98 0.29
CA ILE A 118 -10.06 -5.45 1.67
C ILE A 118 -10.52 -6.91 1.71
N ASN A 119 -9.62 -7.83 2.08
CA ASN A 119 -9.91 -9.27 2.09
C ASN A 119 -10.48 -9.81 0.76
N GLY A 120 -9.99 -9.29 -0.37
CA GLY A 120 -10.47 -9.64 -1.71
C GLY A 120 -11.78 -8.98 -2.13
N LYS A 121 -12.41 -8.15 -1.29
CA LYS A 121 -13.60 -7.36 -1.63
C LYS A 121 -13.19 -5.98 -2.13
N LYS A 122 -13.68 -5.58 -3.31
CA LYS A 122 -13.46 -4.25 -3.90
C LYS A 122 -14.06 -3.16 -3.00
N THR A 123 -13.30 -2.09 -2.76
CA THR A 123 -13.78 -0.91 -2.02
C THR A 123 -14.30 0.19 -2.94
N GLY A 124 -13.93 0.14 -4.23
CA GLY A 124 -14.27 1.18 -5.21
C GLY A 124 -13.33 2.38 -5.21
N ASN A 125 -12.22 2.34 -4.46
CA ASN A 125 -11.16 3.34 -4.56
C ASN A 125 -10.34 3.11 -5.84
N PHE A 126 -10.24 4.12 -6.70
CA PHE A 126 -9.45 4.11 -7.93
C PHE A 126 -8.65 5.42 -8.06
N THR A 127 -7.60 5.41 -8.87
CA THR A 127 -6.85 6.62 -9.24
C THR A 127 -6.97 6.88 -10.75
N PRO A 128 -6.79 8.12 -11.23
CA PRO A 128 -6.81 8.41 -12.66
C PRO A 128 -5.60 7.79 -13.39
N PHE A 129 -5.61 7.86 -14.72
CA PHE A 129 -4.56 7.26 -15.55
C PHE A 129 -3.14 7.72 -15.18
N SER A 130 -2.95 9.02 -14.93
CA SER A 130 -1.65 9.60 -14.61
C SER A 130 -1.53 9.86 -13.11
N ALA A 131 -1.85 8.87 -12.29
CA ALA A 131 -1.88 9.02 -10.84
C ALA A 131 -0.50 9.37 -10.27
N PHE A 132 0.57 8.96 -10.95
CA PHE A 132 1.94 9.28 -10.59
C PHE A 132 2.26 10.78 -10.49
N TYR A 133 1.39 11.71 -10.91
CA TYR A 133 1.56 13.15 -10.67
C TYR A 133 1.03 13.64 -9.32
N GLY A 134 0.33 12.81 -8.54
CA GLY A 134 -0.27 13.23 -7.28
C GLY A 134 -0.60 12.09 -6.32
N MET A 135 -1.07 12.47 -5.14
CA MET A 135 -1.54 11.55 -4.12
C MET A 135 -3.07 11.63 -4.04
N TYR A 136 -3.76 10.50 -4.07
CA TYR A 136 -5.23 10.42 -4.09
C TYR A 136 -5.72 9.86 -2.76
N PRO A 137 -6.79 10.41 -2.16
CA PRO A 137 -7.31 9.87 -0.91
C PRO A 137 -8.08 8.56 -1.13
N PHE A 138 -8.07 7.70 -0.12
CA PHE A 138 -8.94 6.54 -0.04
C PHE A 138 -9.46 6.34 1.38
N VAL A 139 -10.63 5.70 1.48
CA VAL A 139 -11.25 5.26 2.75
C VAL A 139 -11.75 3.83 2.58
N ILE A 140 -11.55 3.02 3.61
CA ILE A 140 -12.11 1.67 3.75
C ILE A 140 -12.82 1.61 5.10
N SER A 141 -14.15 1.47 5.08
CA SER A 141 -15.00 1.45 6.28
C SER A 141 -15.84 0.18 6.41
N ASP A 142 -15.67 -0.79 5.50
CA ASP A 142 -16.33 -2.10 5.54
C ASP A 142 -15.37 -3.22 5.10
N GLY A 143 -15.82 -4.47 5.26
CA GLY A 143 -15.13 -5.64 4.69
C GLY A 143 -14.01 -6.21 5.56
N PHE A 144 -13.79 -5.59 6.72
CA PHE A 144 -12.94 -6.09 7.79
C PHE A 144 -13.53 -7.35 8.42
N LYS A 145 -12.65 -8.23 8.89
CA LYS A 145 -12.98 -9.43 9.67
C LYS A 145 -12.17 -9.47 10.96
N ASP A 146 -12.59 -10.29 11.91
CA ASP A 146 -11.79 -10.57 13.09
C ASP A 146 -10.47 -11.26 12.71
N GLY A 147 -9.39 -10.89 13.40
CA GLY A 147 -8.05 -11.41 13.13
C GLY A 147 -7.34 -10.71 11.96
N ILE A 148 -6.58 -11.49 11.19
CA ILE A 148 -5.72 -10.96 10.12
C ILE A 148 -6.56 -10.50 8.93
N ASN A 149 -6.34 -9.25 8.53
CA ASN A 149 -6.92 -8.61 7.35
C ASN A 149 -5.82 -8.32 6.33
N THR A 150 -6.20 -8.26 5.05
CA THR A 150 -5.29 -7.94 3.94
C THR A 150 -5.85 -6.79 3.12
N ILE A 151 -4.99 -5.85 2.73
CA ILE A 151 -5.31 -4.79 1.77
C ILE A 151 -4.46 -5.00 0.53
N ASP A 152 -5.13 -5.11 -0.62
CA ASP A 152 -4.51 -5.27 -1.94
C ASP A 152 -4.68 -4.00 -2.76
N PHE A 153 -3.57 -3.38 -3.14
CA PHE A 153 -3.52 -2.26 -4.07
C PHE A 153 -3.32 -2.80 -5.49
N VAL A 154 -4.32 -2.63 -6.36
CA VAL A 154 -4.28 -3.14 -7.74
C VAL A 154 -3.85 -2.03 -8.67
N VAL A 155 -2.62 -2.13 -9.14
CA VAL A 155 -2.01 -1.22 -10.11
C VAL A 155 -2.12 -1.82 -11.49
N HIS A 156 -2.49 -1.00 -12.47
CA HIS A 156 -2.47 -1.34 -13.88
C HIS A 156 -1.42 -0.48 -14.58
N ASN A 157 -0.38 -1.13 -15.07
CA ASN A 157 0.67 -0.55 -15.88
C ASN A 157 0.29 -0.74 -17.36
N VAL A 158 0.13 0.34 -18.10
CA VAL A 158 -0.11 0.31 -19.54
C VAL A 158 1.20 0.31 -20.30
N VAL A 159 2.19 1.09 -19.86
CA VAL A 159 3.49 1.16 -20.53
C VAL A 159 4.59 1.64 -19.61
N SER A 160 5.79 1.14 -19.85
CA SER A 160 7.01 1.57 -19.15
C SER A 160 6.97 1.22 -17.66
N SER A 161 6.95 2.21 -16.78
CA SER A 161 7.26 2.05 -15.36
C SER A 161 6.02 1.57 -14.60
N SER A 162 6.19 0.71 -13.61
CA SER A 162 5.11 0.41 -12.66
C SER A 162 5.54 0.74 -11.25
N GLY A 163 4.63 1.29 -10.46
CA GLY A 163 4.93 1.68 -9.08
C GLY A 163 3.69 1.85 -8.23
N LEU A 164 3.90 1.77 -6.93
CA LEU A 164 2.94 2.07 -5.89
C LEU A 164 3.60 2.96 -4.84
N ARG A 165 2.89 3.97 -4.35
CA ARG A 165 3.24 4.71 -3.15
C ARG A 165 2.01 4.90 -2.28
N VAL A 166 2.10 4.58 -0.99
CA VAL A 166 0.97 4.66 -0.06
C VAL A 166 1.40 5.34 1.24
N GLU A 167 0.56 6.25 1.71
CA GLU A 167 0.54 6.73 3.10
C GLU A 167 -0.75 6.21 3.74
N ILE A 168 -0.65 5.45 4.83
CA ILE A 168 -1.80 4.70 5.38
C ILE A 168 -1.83 4.77 6.90
N SER A 169 -3.05 4.83 7.44
CA SER A 169 -3.32 4.65 8.86
C SER A 169 -4.68 3.99 9.04
N GLY A 170 -4.91 3.44 10.22
CA GLY A 170 -6.20 2.86 10.55
C GLY A 170 -6.52 2.99 12.02
N GLU A 171 -7.80 2.97 12.33
CA GLU A 171 -8.31 3.12 13.67
C GLU A 171 -9.52 2.23 13.89
N ALA A 172 -9.67 1.70 15.11
CA ALA A 172 -10.79 0.85 15.49
C ALA A 172 -11.03 0.91 17.01
N ASP A 173 -12.24 0.57 17.45
CA ASP A 173 -12.51 0.39 18.87
C ASP A 173 -11.79 -0.87 19.37
N PRO A 174 -11.05 -0.82 20.49
CA PRO A 174 -10.49 -2.02 21.08
C PRO A 174 -11.60 -2.93 21.61
N LYS A 175 -11.35 -4.25 21.60
CA LYS A 175 -12.18 -5.18 22.37
C LYS A 175 -11.98 -4.90 23.85
N GLU A 176 -13.06 -4.89 24.62
CA GLU A 176 -12.95 -4.76 26.08
C GLU A 176 -12.23 -6.00 26.62
N TYR A 177 -11.18 -5.78 27.43
CA TYR A 177 -10.55 -6.88 28.15
C TYR A 177 -11.50 -7.30 29.28
N VAL A 178 -12.11 -8.48 29.17
CA VAL A 178 -12.75 -9.11 30.33
C VAL A 178 -11.61 -9.69 31.18
N VAL A 179 -11.26 -9.00 32.26
CA VAL A 179 -10.41 -9.55 33.30
C VAL A 179 -11.30 -10.51 34.10
N ASN A 180 -11.14 -11.82 33.87
CA ASN A 180 -11.70 -12.83 34.76
C ASN A 180 -10.77 -13.03 35.95
#